data_AF-A0A3N4KCA9-F1
#
_entry.id   AF-A0A3N4KCA9-F1
#
_cell.length_a   1.000
_cell.length_b   1.000
_cell.length_c   1.000
_cell.angle_alpha   90.00
_cell.angle_beta   90.00
_cell.angle_gamma   90.00
#
_symmetry.space_group_name_H-M   'P 1'
#
loop_
_entity.id
_entity.type
_entity.pdbx_description
1 polymer ?
#
loop_
_entity_poly.entity_id
_entity_poly.type
_entity_poly.pdbx_seq_one_letter_code
_entity_poly.pdbx_strand_id
1 'polypeptide(L)'
;MSGQEISPNTGKLCQMGCSAGSRSKASFDWVRNITSKKNRLEDFEHLGSYIFALLWNMSKGRLPKPIIEDITGFCNSTLIPRMNYAAKDRATSQIWGNYTVRVGADDIEFDCVPMAPPSGFMAYNYSRGTHNEKCPHKYALFWTTARTYGSEEGGHFFIADYGIRIKQSDNSVVGWKPTDFHGTTLSVKGPTDESDSHQIGMSIVTPVRLLKLWEKYQQEQITADNVEAILVESDDYEEE
;
A
#
# COMPACT_ATOMS: atom_id res chain seq x y z
N MET A 1 -37.73 -0.20 14.53
CA MET A 1 -36.27 -0.07 14.79
C MET A 1 -35.57 -0.38 13.48
N SER A 2 -35.16 0.64 12.74
CA SER A 2 -34.39 0.48 11.50
C SER A 2 -32.96 0.13 11.87
N GLY A 3 -32.55 -1.11 11.61
CA GLY A 3 -31.15 -1.51 11.71
C GLY A 3 -30.36 -0.76 10.64
N GLN A 4 -29.65 0.29 11.05
CA GLN A 4 -28.58 0.82 10.23
C GLN A 4 -27.47 -0.22 10.28
N GLU A 5 -27.18 -0.87 9.14
CA GLU A 5 -25.98 -1.69 9.00
C GLU A 5 -24.77 -0.80 9.26
N ILE A 6 -24.20 -0.92 10.46
CA ILE A 6 -22.91 -0.31 10.76
C ILE A 6 -21.90 -1.06 9.90
N SER A 7 -21.29 -0.36 8.94
CA SER A 7 -20.18 -0.90 8.16
C SER A 7 -19.13 -1.47 9.12
N PRO A 8 -18.73 -2.75 9.00
CA PRO A 8 -17.70 -3.35 9.86
C PRO A 8 -16.30 -2.80 9.55
N ASN A 9 -16.16 -1.98 8.50
CA ASN A 9 -14.89 -1.37 8.16
C ASN A 9 -14.75 -0.05 8.92
N THR A 10 -13.64 0.08 9.66
CA THR A 10 -13.33 1.29 10.43
C THR A 10 -12.04 1.92 9.94
N GLY A 11 -11.82 3.19 10.32
CA GLY A 11 -10.61 3.93 9.99
C GLY A 11 -10.51 4.36 8.53
N LYS A 12 -9.28 4.67 8.11
CA LYS A 12 -8.96 5.22 6.79
C LYS A 12 -7.80 4.43 6.18
N LEU A 13 -7.91 4.18 4.88
CA LEU A 13 -6.85 3.59 4.06
C LEU A 13 -6.59 4.52 2.87
N CYS A 14 -5.33 4.81 2.63
CA CYS A 14 -4.90 5.69 1.56
C CYS A 14 -3.81 5.03 0.72
N GLN A 15 -4.00 4.94 -0.59
CA GLN A 15 -2.94 4.53 -1.50
C GLN A 15 -1.79 5.56 -1.55
N MET A 16 -0.58 5.08 -1.79
CA MET A 16 0.68 5.81 -1.97
C MET A 16 1.44 5.32 -3.20
N GLY A 17 2.19 6.21 -3.85
CA GLY A 17 2.96 5.89 -5.05
C GLY A 17 2.14 5.92 -6.33
N CYS A 18 2.52 5.10 -7.31
CA CYS A 18 1.85 4.99 -8.59
C CYS A 18 0.44 4.41 -8.43
N SER A 19 -0.50 4.97 -9.17
CA SER A 19 -1.90 4.54 -9.22
C SER A 19 -2.40 4.49 -10.65
N ALA A 20 -3.44 3.69 -10.87
CA ALA A 20 -4.17 3.62 -12.14
C ALA A 20 -5.25 4.71 -12.27
N GLY A 21 -5.33 5.66 -11.34
CA GLY A 21 -6.33 6.72 -11.33
C GLY A 21 -7.74 6.23 -10.98
N SER A 22 -8.76 7.08 -11.17
CA SER A 22 -10.15 6.68 -10.98
C SER A 22 -10.61 5.78 -12.13
N ARG A 23 -11.61 4.92 -11.89
CA ARG A 23 -12.21 4.12 -12.97
C ARG A 23 -12.77 5.03 -14.08
N SER A 24 -13.48 6.10 -13.73
CA SER A 24 -14.02 7.03 -14.74
C SER A 24 -12.97 7.87 -15.50
N LYS A 25 -11.69 7.83 -15.09
CA LYS A 25 -10.62 8.62 -15.69
C LYS A 25 -9.26 7.99 -15.40
N ALA A 26 -9.05 6.79 -15.93
CA ALA A 26 -7.80 6.06 -15.69
C ALA A 26 -6.61 6.86 -16.21
N SER A 27 -5.55 6.86 -15.43
CA SER A 27 -4.28 7.50 -15.76
C SER A 27 -3.17 6.84 -14.96
N PHE A 28 -1.99 6.75 -15.54
CA PHE A 28 -0.81 6.32 -14.81
C PHE A 28 -0.11 7.56 -14.23
N ASP A 29 -0.24 7.76 -12.92
CA ASP A 29 0.33 8.90 -12.20
C ASP A 29 0.55 8.50 -10.73
N TRP A 30 1.32 9.30 -10.01
CA TRP A 30 1.26 9.29 -8.56
C TRP A 30 -0.16 9.59 -8.08
N VAL A 31 -0.53 8.91 -7.00
CA VAL A 31 -1.87 9.02 -6.42
C VAL A 31 -2.15 10.45 -5.93
N ARG A 32 -3.37 10.93 -6.19
CA ARG A 32 -3.84 12.27 -5.80
C ARG A 32 -5.00 12.25 -4.79
N ASN A 33 -5.21 11.11 -4.14
CA ASN A 33 -6.34 10.85 -3.25
C ASN A 33 -6.34 11.68 -1.94
N ILE A 34 -5.24 12.36 -1.59
CA ILE A 34 -5.17 13.28 -0.44
C ILE A 34 -4.90 14.74 -0.87
N THR A 35 -4.93 15.05 -2.17
CA THR A 35 -4.74 16.44 -2.58
C THR A 35 -5.92 17.30 -2.14
N SER A 36 -5.64 18.30 -1.31
CA SER A 36 -6.58 19.34 -0.90
C SER A 36 -5.91 20.70 -1.01
N LYS A 37 -6.69 21.79 -0.97
CA LYS A 37 -6.13 23.17 -0.95
C LYS A 37 -5.11 23.42 0.17
N LYS A 38 -5.05 22.56 1.19
CA LYS A 38 -4.19 22.71 2.38
C LYS A 38 -2.85 21.98 2.28
N ASN A 39 -2.68 21.03 1.36
CA ASN A 39 -1.48 20.20 1.28
C ASN A 39 -0.83 20.34 -0.10
N ARG A 40 0.49 20.53 -0.15
CA ARG A 40 1.24 20.49 -1.42
C ARG A 40 1.46 19.03 -1.80
N LEU A 41 1.15 18.70 -3.05
CA LEU A 41 1.32 17.35 -3.57
C LEU A 41 2.79 16.89 -3.50
N GLU A 42 3.72 17.79 -3.80
CA GLU A 42 5.15 17.50 -3.79
C GLU A 42 5.64 17.04 -2.41
N ASP A 43 5.20 17.70 -1.33
CA ASP A 43 5.57 17.31 0.05
C ASP A 43 5.08 15.89 0.36
N PHE A 44 3.91 15.51 -0.16
CA PHE A 44 3.32 14.21 0.05
C PHE A 44 4.00 13.09 -0.75
N GLU A 45 4.33 13.36 -2.01
CA GLU A 45 5.11 12.45 -2.85
C GLU A 45 6.52 12.25 -2.26
N HIS A 46 7.14 13.33 -1.78
CA HIS A 46 8.44 13.32 -1.14
C HIS A 46 8.47 12.48 0.15
N LEU A 47 7.62 12.83 1.13
CA LEU A 47 7.56 12.11 2.40
C LEU A 47 7.10 10.66 2.21
N GLY A 48 6.15 10.44 1.30
CA GLY A 48 5.68 9.12 0.91
C GLY A 48 6.80 8.25 0.35
N SER A 49 7.55 8.78 -0.63
CA SER A 49 8.70 8.09 -1.21
C SER A 49 9.71 7.69 -0.14
N TYR A 50 10.03 8.59 0.79
CA TYR A 50 11.03 8.35 1.82
C TYR A 50 10.61 7.30 2.83
N ILE A 51 9.39 7.40 3.36
CA ILE A 51 8.95 6.46 4.40
C ILE A 51 8.73 5.04 3.84
N PHE A 52 8.28 4.93 2.59
CA PHE A 52 8.18 3.63 1.93
C PHE A 52 9.55 3.06 1.57
N ALA A 53 10.52 3.89 1.16
CA ALA A 53 11.89 3.43 0.96
C ALA A 53 12.51 2.91 2.27
N LEU A 54 12.24 3.57 3.40
CA LEU A 54 12.64 3.07 4.71
C LEU A 54 12.00 1.70 5.02
N LEU A 55 10.67 1.57 4.88
CA LEU A 55 9.98 0.29 5.06
C LEU A 55 10.61 -0.81 4.21
N TRP A 56 10.81 -0.53 2.92
CA TRP A 56 11.35 -1.51 1.98
C TRP A 56 12.75 -1.96 2.38
N ASN A 57 13.66 -1.02 2.67
CA ASN A 57 15.03 -1.36 3.02
C ASN A 57 15.16 -2.06 4.38
N MET A 58 14.36 -1.67 5.38
CA MET A 58 14.27 -2.43 6.63
C MET A 58 13.73 -3.84 6.40
N SER A 59 12.69 -3.99 5.58
CA SER A 59 12.09 -5.29 5.27
C SER A 59 13.08 -6.22 4.57
N LYS A 60 13.86 -5.70 3.62
CA LYS A 60 14.93 -6.47 2.95
C LYS A 60 15.95 -7.07 3.92
N GLY A 61 16.23 -6.38 5.02
CA GLY A 61 17.16 -6.86 6.05
C GLY A 61 16.55 -7.80 7.09
N ARG A 62 15.22 -7.98 7.11
CA ARG A 62 14.50 -8.69 8.20
C ARG A 62 13.59 -9.82 7.75
N LEU A 63 12.97 -9.69 6.57
CA LEU A 63 12.01 -10.68 6.07
C LEU A 63 12.73 -11.83 5.34
N PRO A 64 12.10 -13.03 5.28
CA PRO A 64 12.60 -14.16 4.50
C PRO A 64 12.86 -13.78 3.04
N LYS A 65 13.99 -14.27 2.50
CA LYS A 65 14.39 -14.02 1.10
C LYS A 65 13.27 -14.27 0.07
N PRO A 66 12.45 -15.34 0.16
CA PRO A 66 11.40 -15.58 -0.83
C PRO A 66 10.38 -14.44 -0.96
N ILE A 67 10.10 -13.71 0.13
CA ILE A 67 9.19 -12.55 0.10
C ILE A 67 9.84 -11.40 -0.68
N ILE A 68 11.11 -11.13 -0.39
CA ILE A 68 11.85 -10.04 -1.01
C ILE A 68 12.12 -10.31 -2.49
N GLU A 69 12.46 -11.55 -2.84
CA GLU A 69 12.73 -11.98 -4.22
C GLU A 69 11.47 -11.92 -5.08
N ASP A 70 10.30 -12.29 -4.54
CA ASP A 70 9.02 -12.20 -5.23
C ASP A 70 8.68 -10.74 -5.61
N ILE A 71 8.68 -9.83 -4.63
CA ILE A 71 8.36 -8.41 -4.87
C ILE A 71 9.42 -7.74 -5.75
N THR A 72 10.71 -8.06 -5.55
CA THR A 72 11.81 -7.52 -6.37
C THR A 72 11.70 -8.02 -7.81
N GLY A 73 11.44 -9.32 -7.99
CA GLY A 73 11.27 -9.97 -9.27
C GLY A 73 10.12 -9.36 -10.07
N PHE A 74 8.95 -9.20 -9.44
CA PHE A 74 7.80 -8.53 -10.05
C PHE A 74 8.16 -7.13 -10.57
N CYS A 75 8.81 -6.31 -9.75
CA CYS A 75 9.10 -4.95 -10.17
C CYS A 75 10.17 -4.89 -11.27
N ASN A 76 11.13 -5.83 -11.27
CA ASN A 76 12.17 -5.91 -12.28
C ASN A 76 11.65 -6.45 -13.62
N SER A 77 10.68 -7.36 -13.60
CA SER A 77 10.10 -7.92 -14.83
C SER A 77 9.12 -6.97 -15.49
N THR A 78 8.37 -6.21 -14.70
CA THR A 78 7.35 -5.29 -15.22
C THR A 78 7.93 -3.92 -15.56
N LEU A 79 9.09 -3.56 -15.00
CA LEU A 79 9.70 -2.24 -15.12
C LEU A 79 8.78 -1.11 -14.68
N ILE A 80 7.77 -1.42 -13.86
CA ILE A 80 6.88 -0.40 -13.32
C ILE A 80 7.69 0.57 -12.44
N PRO A 81 7.41 1.87 -12.54
CA PRO A 81 8.16 2.86 -11.79
C PRO A 81 8.17 2.64 -10.28
N ARG A 82 9.34 2.69 -9.66
CA ARG A 82 9.50 2.67 -8.20
C ARG A 82 8.88 3.91 -7.57
N MET A 83 8.57 3.83 -6.28
CA MET A 83 8.11 4.96 -5.49
C MET A 83 9.28 5.92 -5.18
N ASN A 84 9.77 6.62 -6.21
CA ASN A 84 10.87 7.56 -6.17
C ASN A 84 10.41 8.94 -6.66
N TYR A 85 10.16 9.87 -5.71
CA TYR A 85 9.67 11.21 -6.05
C TYR A 85 10.70 12.04 -6.84
N ALA A 86 12.00 11.78 -6.65
CA ALA A 86 13.08 12.53 -7.29
C ALA A 86 13.29 12.13 -8.76
N ALA A 87 12.75 10.99 -9.19
CA ALA A 87 12.80 10.53 -10.57
C ALA A 87 11.86 11.37 -11.45
N LYS A 88 12.41 12.42 -12.07
CA LYS A 88 11.66 13.34 -12.95
C LYS A 88 11.15 12.68 -14.23
N ASP A 89 11.86 11.67 -14.73
CA ASP A 89 11.38 10.81 -15.79
C ASP A 89 10.79 9.54 -15.20
N ARG A 90 9.46 9.48 -15.23
CA ARG A 90 8.69 8.35 -14.69
C ARG A 90 8.79 7.13 -15.59
N ALA A 91 9.12 7.25 -16.88
CA ALA A 91 9.32 6.10 -17.75
C ALA A 91 10.59 5.32 -17.42
N THR A 92 11.53 5.93 -16.68
CA THR A 92 12.84 5.36 -16.34
C THR A 92 13.11 5.34 -14.84
N SER A 93 12.07 5.41 -13.99
CA SER A 93 12.27 5.66 -12.56
C SER A 93 13.32 4.70 -11.99
N GLN A 94 14.36 5.29 -11.43
CA GLN A 94 15.55 4.55 -11.07
C GLN A 94 15.22 3.57 -9.95
N ILE A 95 15.69 2.33 -10.10
CA ILE A 95 15.64 1.31 -9.04
C ILE A 95 16.31 1.85 -7.77
N TRP A 96 17.33 2.69 -7.96
CA TRP A 96 18.13 3.30 -6.93
C TRP A 96 17.74 4.76 -6.73
N GLY A 97 17.90 5.25 -5.51
CA GLY A 97 17.64 6.64 -5.17
C GLY A 97 18.14 6.96 -3.77
N ASN A 98 17.80 8.16 -3.31
CA ASN A 98 18.27 8.69 -2.05
C ASN A 98 17.06 9.04 -1.19
N TYR A 99 17.18 8.83 0.13
CA TYR A 99 16.16 9.29 1.07
C TYR A 99 16.76 9.70 2.41
N THR A 100 16.02 10.52 3.14
CA THR A 100 16.41 11.01 4.46
C THR A 100 15.32 10.65 5.47
N VAL A 101 15.73 10.23 6.66
CA VAL A 101 14.81 9.96 7.78
C VAL A 101 15.23 10.80 8.97
N ARG A 102 14.29 11.57 9.52
CA ARG A 102 14.49 12.29 10.77
C ARG A 102 14.28 11.34 11.95
N VAL A 103 15.28 11.20 12.81
CA VAL A 103 15.19 10.46 14.08
C VAL A 103 15.55 11.41 15.21
N GLY A 104 14.54 11.86 15.96
CA GLY A 104 14.73 12.92 16.95
C GLY A 104 15.20 14.22 16.29
N ALA A 105 16.37 14.71 16.67
CA ALA A 105 16.98 15.91 16.08
C ALA A 105 17.79 15.60 14.80
N ASP A 106 18.18 14.35 14.59
CA ASP A 106 19.16 13.96 13.58
C ASP A 106 18.50 13.58 12.25
N ASP A 107 19.07 14.04 11.15
CA ASP A 107 18.76 13.55 9.81
C ASP A 107 19.72 12.41 9.46
N ILE A 108 19.18 11.24 9.13
CA ILE A 108 19.94 10.10 8.62
C ILE A 108 19.70 10.02 7.12
N GLU A 109 20.76 10.21 6.35
CA GLU A 109 20.74 10.13 4.89
C GLU A 109 21.14 8.74 4.39
N PHE A 110 20.39 8.25 3.41
CA PHE A 110 20.66 7.01 2.71
C PHE A 110 20.88 7.34 1.23
N ASP A 111 22.06 7.03 0.73
CA ASP A 111 22.48 7.31 -0.65
C ASP A 111 22.60 6.02 -1.46
N CYS A 112 22.21 6.08 -2.74
CA CYS A 112 22.29 4.99 -3.70
C CYS A 112 21.65 3.68 -3.19
N VAL A 113 20.45 3.76 -2.63
CA VAL A 113 19.70 2.62 -2.07
C VAL A 113 18.49 2.26 -2.92
N PRO A 114 18.03 0.99 -2.90
CA PRO A 114 16.84 0.59 -3.62
C PRO A 114 15.59 1.34 -3.14
N MET A 115 14.87 1.96 -4.07
CA MET A 115 13.60 2.61 -3.78
C MET A 115 12.47 1.58 -3.68
N ALA A 116 11.40 1.96 -2.98
CA ALA A 116 10.31 1.05 -2.70
C ALA A 116 9.55 0.61 -3.97
N PRO A 117 8.85 -0.53 -3.91
CA PRO A 117 7.89 -0.96 -4.93
C PRO A 117 6.90 0.15 -5.32
N PRO A 118 6.28 0.06 -6.51
CA PRO A 118 5.54 1.16 -7.15
C PRO A 118 4.39 1.74 -6.33
N SER A 119 3.75 0.91 -5.50
CA SER A 119 2.51 1.25 -4.82
C SER A 119 2.47 0.64 -3.43
N GLY A 120 1.75 1.32 -2.55
CA GLY A 120 1.44 0.83 -1.22
C GLY A 120 0.26 1.58 -0.62
N PHE A 121 -0.03 1.33 0.65
CA PHE A 121 -1.11 2.01 1.37
C PHE A 121 -0.67 2.47 2.74
N MET A 122 -1.18 3.60 3.20
CA MET A 122 -1.11 4.05 4.59
C MET A 122 -2.45 3.81 5.26
N ALA A 123 -2.42 3.25 6.45
CA ALA A 123 -3.57 2.89 7.25
C ALA A 123 -3.62 3.71 8.54
N TYR A 124 -4.81 4.19 8.88
CA TYR A 124 -5.10 4.88 10.13
C TYR A 124 -6.34 4.25 10.78
N ASN A 125 -6.15 3.58 11.91
CA ASN A 125 -7.18 2.80 12.61
C ASN A 125 -7.96 1.85 11.69
N TYR A 126 -7.34 1.39 10.60
CA TYR A 126 -8.03 0.65 9.55
C TYR A 126 -8.37 -0.76 10.02
N SER A 127 -9.63 -1.16 9.86
CA SER A 127 -10.07 -2.55 9.97
C SER A 127 -10.90 -2.94 8.77
N ARG A 128 -10.76 -4.19 8.33
CA ARG A 128 -11.59 -4.78 7.29
C ARG A 128 -11.93 -6.21 7.67
N GLY A 129 -13.19 -6.59 7.42
CA GLY A 129 -13.65 -7.97 7.57
C GLY A 129 -12.85 -8.95 6.71
N THR A 130 -13.05 -10.25 6.91
CA THR A 130 -12.34 -11.29 6.16
C THR A 130 -12.53 -11.12 4.65
N HIS A 131 -11.43 -11.08 3.92
CA HIS A 131 -11.38 -10.98 2.47
C HIS A 131 -10.09 -11.61 1.95
N ASN A 132 -9.99 -11.73 0.64
CA ASN A 132 -8.75 -11.90 -0.07
C ASN A 132 -8.69 -10.86 -1.19
N GLU A 133 -7.53 -10.71 -1.81
CA GLU A 133 -7.37 -9.79 -2.92
C GLU A 133 -6.31 -10.32 -3.89
N LYS A 134 -6.53 -10.09 -5.18
CA LYS A 134 -5.55 -10.45 -6.22
C LYS A 134 -4.39 -9.45 -6.15
N CYS A 135 -3.17 -9.97 -6.25
CA CYS A 135 -1.96 -9.18 -6.27
C CYS A 135 -1.04 -9.73 -7.37
N PRO A 136 -0.37 -8.88 -8.18
CA PRO A 136 0.47 -9.35 -9.28
C PRO A 136 1.78 -10.01 -8.81
N HIS A 137 2.05 -10.00 -7.51
CA HIS A 137 3.11 -10.73 -6.83
C HIS A 137 2.52 -11.53 -5.67
N LYS A 138 3.24 -12.57 -5.24
CA LYS A 138 2.71 -13.57 -4.29
C LYS A 138 2.58 -13.03 -2.88
N TYR A 139 3.50 -12.17 -2.44
CA TYR A 139 3.57 -11.70 -1.07
C TYR A 139 3.41 -10.19 -0.97
N ALA A 140 2.58 -9.78 -0.01
CA ALA A 140 2.53 -8.42 0.47
C ALA A 140 3.19 -8.31 1.85
N LEU A 141 3.48 -7.08 2.26
CA LEU A 141 3.93 -6.81 3.62
C LEU A 141 3.35 -5.51 4.17
N PHE A 142 3.20 -5.42 5.49
CA PHE A 142 2.84 -4.19 6.17
C PHE A 142 3.70 -4.01 7.41
N TRP A 143 3.90 -2.74 7.76
CA TRP A 143 4.56 -2.31 8.99
C TRP A 143 3.61 -1.46 9.80
N THR A 144 3.34 -1.90 11.02
CA THR A 144 2.62 -1.12 12.02
C THR A 144 3.64 -0.25 12.74
N THR A 145 3.57 1.06 12.52
CA THR A 145 4.54 2.02 13.06
C THR A 145 4.21 2.42 14.48
N ALA A 146 2.92 2.61 14.76
CA ALA A 146 2.43 3.00 16.07
C ALA A 146 1.20 2.18 16.43
N ARG A 147 1.18 1.70 17.67
CA ARG A 147 0.00 1.08 18.27
C ARG A 147 -0.08 1.46 19.74
N THR A 148 -1.26 1.90 20.19
CA THR A 148 -1.53 2.17 21.62
C THR A 148 -2.55 1.20 22.21
N TYR A 149 -3.23 0.41 21.38
CA TYR A 149 -4.12 -0.65 21.82
C TYR A 149 -3.36 -1.84 22.44
N GLY A 150 -3.84 -2.33 23.58
CA GLY A 150 -3.52 -3.62 24.15
C GLY A 150 -4.07 -4.80 23.34
N SER A 151 -3.80 -6.03 23.81
CA SER A 151 -4.18 -7.26 23.10
C SER A 151 -5.67 -7.60 23.14
N GLU A 152 -6.41 -6.98 24.05
CA GLU A 152 -7.85 -7.22 24.22
C GLU A 152 -8.69 -6.19 23.45
N GLU A 153 -8.06 -5.18 22.86
CA GLU A 153 -8.71 -4.04 22.23
C GLU A 153 -8.94 -4.21 20.72
N GLY A 154 -8.66 -5.41 20.20
CA GLY A 154 -8.87 -5.74 18.79
C GLY A 154 -7.87 -5.08 17.83
N GLY A 155 -8.27 -4.83 16.58
CA GLY A 155 -7.36 -4.32 15.54
C GLY A 155 -6.22 -5.29 15.18
N HIS A 156 -6.38 -6.59 15.44
CA HIS A 156 -5.36 -7.60 15.18
C HIS A 156 -5.52 -8.20 13.78
N PHE A 157 -4.40 -8.38 13.10
CA PHE A 157 -4.39 -9.04 11.80
C PHE A 157 -4.56 -10.55 11.98
N PHE A 158 -5.27 -11.20 11.06
CA PHE A 158 -5.41 -12.64 11.05
C PHE A 158 -5.35 -13.18 9.63
N ILE A 159 -4.87 -14.41 9.50
CA ILE A 159 -4.93 -15.19 8.26
C ILE A 159 -5.84 -16.38 8.55
N ALA A 160 -7.09 -16.28 8.06
CA ALA A 160 -8.17 -17.20 8.35
C ALA A 160 -7.88 -18.61 7.85
N ASP A 161 -7.25 -18.74 6.68
CA ASP A 161 -6.90 -20.03 6.06
C ASP A 161 -6.02 -20.91 6.96
N TYR A 162 -5.23 -20.29 7.84
CA TYR A 162 -4.32 -20.99 8.74
C TYR A 162 -4.79 -20.96 10.20
N GLY A 163 -5.90 -20.30 10.52
CA GLY A 163 -6.32 -20.06 11.90
C GLY A 163 -5.30 -19.23 12.71
N ILE A 164 -4.48 -18.42 12.05
CA ILE A 164 -3.41 -17.65 12.69
C ILE A 164 -3.91 -16.24 13.00
N ARG A 165 -3.83 -15.84 14.27
CA ARG A 165 -4.01 -14.46 14.72
C ARG A 165 -2.65 -13.85 15.07
N ILE A 166 -2.32 -12.74 14.41
CA ILE A 166 -1.14 -11.95 14.70
C ILE A 166 -1.55 -10.83 15.65
N LYS A 167 -1.05 -10.92 16.89
CA LYS A 167 -1.18 -9.84 17.88
C LYS A 167 -0.32 -8.67 17.43
N GLN A 168 -0.97 -7.71 16.76
CA GLN A 168 -0.39 -6.45 16.34
C GLN A 168 0.31 -5.75 17.51
N SER A 169 1.49 -5.21 17.22
CA SER A 169 2.31 -4.39 18.13
C SER A 169 2.88 -3.21 17.36
N ASP A 170 3.31 -2.18 18.09
CA ASP A 170 4.07 -1.10 17.50
C ASP A 170 5.41 -1.62 16.94
N ASN A 171 5.89 -0.95 15.89
CA ASN A 171 7.11 -1.29 15.19
C ASN A 171 7.22 -2.78 14.75
N SER A 172 6.13 -3.35 14.24
CA SER A 172 6.08 -4.75 13.81
C SER A 172 5.79 -4.88 12.31
N VAL A 173 6.47 -5.82 11.66
CA VAL A 173 6.30 -6.10 10.22
C VAL A 173 5.68 -7.48 10.03
N VAL A 174 4.74 -7.59 9.11
CA VAL A 174 4.07 -8.84 8.75
C VAL A 174 4.12 -9.00 7.24
N GLY A 175 4.53 -10.18 6.77
CA GLY A 175 4.36 -10.60 5.38
C GLY A 175 3.24 -11.63 5.27
N TRP A 176 2.40 -11.52 4.25
CA TRP A 176 1.31 -12.47 3.98
C TRP A 176 1.12 -12.64 2.48
N LYS A 177 0.30 -13.63 2.08
CA LYS A 177 -0.16 -13.74 0.69
C LYS A 177 -1.53 -13.09 0.59
N PRO A 178 -1.72 -12.06 -0.24
CA PRO A 178 -3.03 -11.40 -0.38
C PRO A 178 -4.16 -12.34 -0.84
N THR A 179 -3.81 -13.42 -1.52
CA THR A 179 -4.77 -14.44 -2.00
C THR A 179 -5.32 -15.33 -0.89
N ASP A 180 -4.62 -15.44 0.25
CA ASP A 180 -5.08 -16.21 1.39
C ASP A 180 -6.13 -15.38 2.15
N PHE A 181 -7.22 -15.98 2.66
CA PHE A 181 -8.23 -15.22 3.40
C PHE A 181 -7.64 -14.59 4.65
N HIS A 182 -7.77 -13.28 4.77
CA HIS A 182 -7.20 -12.48 5.85
C HIS A 182 -8.11 -11.31 6.22
N GLY A 183 -7.80 -10.67 7.34
CA GLY A 183 -8.56 -9.52 7.79
C GLY A 183 -7.98 -8.91 9.04
N THR A 184 -8.70 -7.93 9.59
CA THR A 184 -8.35 -7.28 10.84
C THR A 184 -9.55 -7.33 11.77
N THR A 185 -9.37 -7.83 13.00
CA THR A 185 -10.45 -7.85 13.99
C THR A 185 -10.93 -6.43 14.27
N LEU A 186 -12.22 -6.25 14.55
CA LEU A 186 -12.77 -4.96 14.96
C LEU A 186 -12.01 -4.42 16.17
N SER A 187 -11.69 -3.13 16.16
CA SER A 187 -11.19 -2.45 17.35
C SER A 187 -12.33 -2.14 18.31
N VAL A 188 -11.99 -1.93 19.59
CA VAL A 188 -12.94 -1.41 20.59
C VAL A 188 -13.49 -0.03 20.24
N LYS A 189 -12.74 0.76 19.46
CA LYS A 189 -13.24 2.02 18.92
C LYS A 189 -14.01 1.78 17.63
N GLY A 190 -15.20 2.37 17.58
CA GLY A 190 -16.09 2.29 16.44
C GLY A 190 -15.66 3.19 15.29
N PRO A 191 -16.29 3.05 14.10
CA PRO A 191 -15.97 3.85 12.92
C PRO A 191 -16.20 5.36 13.10
N THR A 192 -16.91 5.78 14.14
CA THR A 192 -17.25 7.18 14.45
C THR A 192 -16.35 7.82 15.51
N ASP A 193 -15.46 7.05 16.15
CA ASP A 193 -14.60 7.55 17.23
C ASP A 193 -13.36 8.22 16.64
N GLU A 194 -13.52 9.49 16.22
CA GLU A 194 -12.51 10.23 15.44
C GLU A 194 -11.30 10.74 16.26
N SER A 195 -11.24 10.54 17.58
CA SER A 195 -10.38 11.38 18.43
C SER A 195 -8.92 10.94 18.58
N ASP A 196 -8.53 9.70 18.30
CA ASP A 196 -7.17 9.22 18.64
C ASP A 196 -6.57 8.23 17.62
N SER A 197 -5.27 8.39 17.36
CA SER A 197 -4.49 7.51 16.49
C SER A 197 -3.99 6.30 17.25
N HIS A 198 -4.71 5.18 17.15
CA HIS A 198 -4.40 3.98 17.93
C HIS A 198 -3.65 2.91 17.18
N GLN A 199 -3.78 2.88 15.86
CA GLN A 199 -3.01 2.00 15.00
C GLN A 199 -2.71 2.72 13.70
N ILE A 200 -1.42 2.95 13.44
CA ILE A 200 -0.93 3.53 12.19
C ILE A 200 0.01 2.50 11.57
N GLY A 201 -0.10 2.33 10.26
CA GLY A 201 0.82 1.49 9.52
C GLY A 201 0.85 1.82 8.05
N MET A 202 1.72 1.12 7.34
CA MET A 202 1.80 1.19 5.89
C MET A 202 2.12 -0.16 5.28
N SER A 203 1.62 -0.42 4.08
CA SER A 203 1.76 -1.69 3.39
C SER A 203 2.31 -1.53 1.99
N ILE A 204 3.15 -2.47 1.58
CA ILE A 204 3.52 -2.68 0.19
C ILE A 204 2.56 -3.74 -0.37
N VAL A 205 1.61 -3.27 -1.16
CA VAL A 205 0.61 -4.05 -1.89
C VAL A 205 0.41 -3.36 -3.23
N THR A 206 0.41 -4.13 -4.32
CA THR A 206 0.22 -3.59 -5.67
C THR A 206 -1.14 -4.00 -6.22
N PRO A 207 -2.02 -3.05 -6.56
CA PRO A 207 -3.29 -3.38 -7.21
C PRO A 207 -3.04 -3.98 -8.61
N VAL A 208 -3.74 -5.05 -8.97
CA VAL A 208 -3.63 -5.68 -10.31
C VAL A 208 -3.92 -4.68 -11.44
N ARG A 209 -4.86 -3.76 -11.21
CA ARG A 209 -5.20 -2.70 -12.18
C ARG A 209 -4.01 -1.80 -12.54
N LEU A 210 -3.10 -1.59 -11.60
CA LEU A 210 -1.90 -0.80 -11.85
C LEU A 210 -0.98 -1.48 -12.87
N LEU A 211 -0.80 -2.80 -12.75
CA LEU A 211 -0.02 -3.58 -13.71
C LEU A 211 -0.64 -3.53 -15.11
N LYS A 212 -1.94 -3.85 -15.22
CA LYS A 212 -2.64 -3.87 -16.53
C LYS A 212 -2.57 -2.53 -17.25
N LEU A 213 -2.74 -1.43 -16.52
CA LEU A 213 -2.64 -0.09 -17.10
C LEU A 213 -1.19 0.21 -17.54
N TRP A 214 -0.20 -0.18 -16.75
CA TRP A 214 1.21 0.01 -17.07
C TRP A 214 1.62 -0.76 -18.34
N GLU A 215 1.19 -2.01 -18.50
CA GLU A 215 1.45 -2.82 -19.69
C GLU A 215 0.89 -2.15 -20.96
N LYS A 216 -0.34 -1.62 -20.88
CA LYS A 216 -0.97 -0.91 -22.01
C LYS A 216 -0.30 0.45 -22.27
N TYR A 217 0.20 1.14 -21.24
CA TYR A 217 1.02 2.36 -21.38
C TYR A 217 2.32 2.09 -22.13
N GLN A 218 3.03 1.01 -21.75
CA GLN A 218 4.26 0.57 -22.42
C GLN A 218 4.06 0.21 -23.90
N GLN A 219 2.85 -0.24 -24.27
CA GLN A 219 2.50 -0.60 -25.64
C GLN A 219 1.95 0.58 -26.46
N GLU A 220 1.93 1.79 -25.91
CA GLU A 220 1.32 3.00 -26.52
C GLU A 220 -0.19 2.84 -26.84
N GLN A 221 -0.89 1.91 -26.17
CA GLN A 221 -2.28 1.55 -26.48
C GLN A 221 -3.32 2.31 -25.62
N ILE A 222 -2.89 3.29 -24.82
CA ILE A 222 -3.82 4.08 -23.99
C ILE A 222 -4.41 5.22 -24.82
N THR A 223 -5.66 5.04 -25.24
CA THR A 223 -6.53 6.09 -25.79
C THR A 223 -7.67 6.39 -24.82
N ALA A 224 -8.31 7.56 -24.95
CA ALA A 224 -9.48 7.90 -24.13
C ALA A 224 -10.62 6.87 -24.26
N ASP A 225 -10.75 6.24 -25.43
CA ASP A 225 -11.83 5.29 -25.76
C ASP A 225 -11.58 3.88 -25.20
N ASN A 226 -10.31 3.49 -25.01
CA ASN A 226 -9.96 2.14 -24.54
C ASN A 226 -9.88 2.04 -23.02
N VAL A 227 -9.81 3.17 -22.30
CA VAL A 227 -9.71 3.21 -20.83
C VAL A 227 -10.85 2.43 -20.15
N GLU A 228 -12.08 2.55 -20.62
CA GLU A 228 -13.24 1.91 -19.96
C GLU A 228 -13.21 0.37 -20.10
N ALA A 229 -12.86 -0.15 -21.27
CA ALA A 229 -12.71 -1.59 -21.51
C ALA A 229 -11.56 -2.21 -20.70
N ILE A 230 -10.47 -1.46 -20.48
CA ILE A 230 -9.33 -1.88 -19.63
C ILE A 230 -9.78 -2.14 -18.19
N LEU A 231 -10.78 -1.40 -17.72
CA LEU A 231 -11.26 -1.45 -16.35
C LEU A 231 -12.24 -2.61 -16.13
N VAL A 232 -13.10 -2.89 -17.11
CA VAL A 232 -14.03 -4.03 -17.08
C VAL A 232 -13.26 -5.35 -17.09
N GLU A 233 -12.25 -5.51 -17.96
CA GLU A 233 -11.36 -6.68 -17.95
C GLU A 233 -10.59 -6.87 -16.64
N SER A 234 -10.46 -5.85 -15.78
CA SER A 234 -9.85 -6.00 -14.46
C SER A 234 -10.82 -6.50 -13.40
N ASP A 235 -12.12 -6.22 -13.57
CA ASP A 235 -13.18 -6.54 -12.63
C ASP A 235 -13.77 -7.95 -12.87
N ASP A 236 -13.78 -8.45 -14.12
CA ASP A 236 -14.24 -9.82 -14.44
C ASP A 236 -13.37 -10.92 -13.79
N TYR A 237 -12.18 -10.56 -13.30
CA TYR A 237 -11.35 -11.43 -12.49
C TYR A 237 -11.46 -11.14 -10.99
N GLU A 238 -12.29 -10.22 -10.51
CA GLU A 238 -12.54 -10.03 -9.06
C GLU A 238 -13.72 -10.89 -8.56
N GLU A 239 -14.51 -11.49 -9.46
CA GLU A 239 -15.71 -12.30 -9.16
C GLU A 239 -15.55 -13.84 -9.32
N GLU A 240 -14.33 -14.33 -9.63
CA GLU A 240 -14.01 -15.79 -9.65
C GLU A 240 -13.16 -16.24 -8.45
#